data_AF-V9HCV4-F1
#
_entry.id   AF-V9HCV4-F1
#
_cell.length_a   1.000
_cell.length_b   1.000
_cell.length_c   1.000
_cell.angle_alpha   90.00
_cell.angle_beta   90.00
_cell.angle_gamma   90.00
#
_symmetry.space_group_name_H-M   'P 1'
#
loop_
_entity.id
_entity.type
_entity.pdbx_description
1 polymer ?
#
loop_
_entity_poly.entity_id
_entity_poly.type
_entity_poly.pdbx_seq_one_letter_code
_entity_poly.pdbx_strand_id
1 'polypeptide(L)' 'MNVILIIQIVAMVLELIAKGLSESEAVSKASSAFNVSESFIRKFL' A
#
# COMPACT_ATOMS: atom_id res chain seq x y z
N MET A 1 8.62 6.78 -10.55
CA MET A 1 7.79 6.96 -9.34
C MET A 1 8.49 7.95 -8.43
N ASN A 2 7.80 8.95 -7.89
CA ASN A 2 8.39 9.86 -6.91
C ASN A 2 8.59 9.11 -5.57
N VAL A 3 9.73 9.27 -4.89
CA VAL A 3 9.98 8.68 -3.56
C VAL A 3 8.86 9.03 -2.57
N ILE A 4 8.32 10.23 -2.67
CA ILE A 4 7.21 10.70 -1.83
C ILE A 4 5.97 9.82 -2.03
N LEU A 5 5.66 9.43 -3.29
CA LEU A 5 4.53 8.55 -3.58
C LEU A 5 4.73 7.15 -2.98
N ILE A 6 5.95 6.62 -3.01
CA ILE A 6 6.26 5.31 -2.41
C ILE A 6 6.01 5.35 -0.90
N ILE A 7 6.47 6.41 -0.23
CA ILE A 7 6.26 6.60 1.20
C ILE A 7 4.76 6.72 1.52
N GLN A 8 3.99 7.43 0.70
CA GLN A 8 2.54 7.55 0.88
C GLN A 8 1.81 6.21 0.73
N ILE A 9 2.21 5.39 -0.25
CA ILE A 9 1.65 4.04 -0.45
C ILE A 9 1.92 3.17 0.78
N VAL A 10 3.17 3.12 1.25
CA VAL A 10 3.55 2.32 2.42
C VAL A 10 2.85 2.81 3.69
N ALA A 11 2.78 4.13 3.91
CA ALA A 11 2.06 4.71 5.04
C ALA A 11 0.58 4.32 5.04
N MET A 12 -0.09 4.38 3.89
CA MET A 12 -1.49 3.96 3.76
C MET A 12 -1.66 2.48 4.08
N VAL A 13 -0.77 1.61 3.59
CA VAL A 13 -0.84 0.16 3.89
C VAL A 13 -0.69 -0.08 5.39
N LEU A 14 0.29 0.56 6.04
CA LEU A 14 0.51 0.44 7.48
C LEU A 14 -0.69 0.97 8.28
N GLU A 15 -1.30 2.09 7.87
CA GLU A 15 -2.52 2.61 8.50
C GLU A 15 -3.71 1.64 8.37
N LEU A 16 -3.85 0.97 7.22
CA LEU A 16 -4.91 -0.02 7.01
C LEU A 16 -4.69 -1.26 7.86
N ILE A 17 -3.45 -1.74 7.97
CA ILE A 17 -3.10 -2.85 8.85
C ILE A 17 -3.34 -2.45 10.32
N ALA A 18 -2.98 -1.23 10.72
CA ALA A 18 -3.23 -0.71 12.06
C ALA A 18 -4.74 -0.61 12.38
N LYS A 19 -5.59 -0.43 11.37
CA LYS A 19 -7.07 -0.47 11.48
C LYS A 19 -7.62 -1.90 11.53
N GLY A 20 -6.77 -2.92 11.52
CA GLY A 20 -7.15 -4.32 11.64
C GLY A 20 -7.44 -5.02 10.31
N LEU A 21 -7.10 -4.42 9.17
CA LEU A 21 -7.19 -5.12 7.88
C LEU A 21 -6.02 -6.11 7.74
N SER A 22 -6.28 -7.22 7.05
CA SER A 22 -5.20 -8.11 6.65
C SER A 22 -4.26 -7.42 5.67
N GLU A 23 -2.99 -7.84 5.62
CA GLU A 23 -2.01 -7.32 4.66
C GLU A 23 -2.53 -7.40 3.22
N SER A 24 -3.18 -8.50 2.85
CA SER A 24 -3.74 -8.68 1.50
C SER A 24 -4.83 -7.66 1.18
N GLU A 25 -5.73 -7.37 2.13
CA GLU A 25 -6.77 -6.35 1.96
C GLU A 25 -6.18 -4.94 1.92
N ALA A 26 -5.19 -4.67 2.76
CA ALA A 26 -4.51 -3.38 2.82
C ALA A 26 -3.75 -3.09 1.51
N VAL A 27 -3.03 -4.08 0.99
CA VAL A 27 -2.33 -4.01 -0.31
C VAL A 27 -3.31 -3.83 -1.45
N SER A 28 -4.42 -4.57 -1.46
CA SER A 28 -5.43 -4.45 -2.53
C SER A 28 -6.14 -3.08 -2.54
N LYS A 29 -6.42 -2.53 -1.35
CA LYS A 29 -6.95 -1.16 -1.21
C LYS A 29 -5.94 -0.09 -1.63
N ALA A 30 -4.68 -0.22 -1.24
CA ALA A 30 -3.63 0.72 -1.64
C ALA A 30 -3.34 0.66 -3.16
N SER A 31 -3.34 -0.55 -3.73
CA SER A 31 -3.24 -0.79 -5.18
C SER A 31 -4.34 -0.05 -5.94
N SER A 32 -5.59 -0.19 -5.48
CA SER A 32 -6.75 0.49 -6.07
C SER A 32 -6.70 2.01 -5.90
N ALA A 33 -6.25 2.50 -4.74
CA ALA A 33 -6.19 3.94 -4.44
C ALA A 33 -5.10 4.68 -5.22
N PHE A 34 -3.95 4.05 -5.42
CA PHE A 34 -2.81 4.65 -6.10
C PHE A 34 -2.67 4.22 -7.57
N ASN A 35 -3.57 3.35 -8.06
CA ASN A 35 -3.52 2.78 -9.40
C ASN A 35 -2.16 2.15 -9.75
N VAL A 36 -1.62 1.36 -8.80
CA VAL A 36 -0.34 0.66 -8.94
C VAL A 36 -0.56 -0.84 -8.73
N SER A 37 0.27 -1.68 -9.34
CA SER A 37 0.12 -3.14 -9.17
C SER A 37 0.43 -3.57 -7.74
N GLU A 38 -0.30 -4.55 -7.22
CA GLU A 38 -0.03 -5.14 -5.90
C GLU A 38 1.41 -5.67 -5.81
N SER A 39 1.91 -6.28 -6.89
CA SER A 39 3.30 -6.74 -6.99
C SER A 39 4.34 -5.63 -6.87
N PHE A 40 3.98 -4.38 -7.19
CA PHE A 40 4.84 -3.23 -6.96
C PHE A 40 4.86 -2.89 -5.47
N ILE A 41 3.70 -2.83 -4.81
CA ILE A 41 3.59 -2.51 -3.38
C ILE A 41 4.35 -3.54 -2.53
N ARG A 42 4.20 -4.83 -2.86
CA ARG A 42 4.88 -5.96 -2.19
C ARG A 42 6.41 -5.95 -2.31
N LYS A 43 7.01 -5.05 -3.12
CA LYS A 43 8.47 -4.88 -3.14
C LYS A 43 8.99 -3.96 -2.04
N PHE A 44 8.10 -3.21 -1.39
CA PHE A 44 8.44 -2.20 -0.39
C PHE A 44 7.90 -2.52 1.00
N LEU A 45 7.02 -3.52 1.11
CA LEU A 45 6.57 -4.14 2.36
C LEU A 45 7.40 -5.39 2.61
#